data_AF-A0A671MK31-F1
#
_entry.id   AF-A0A671MK31-F1
#
_cell.length_a   1.000
_cell.length_b   1.000
_cell.length_c   1.000
_cell.angle_alpha   90.00
_cell.angle_beta   90.00
_cell.angle_gamma   90.00
#
_symmetry.space_group_name_H-M   'P 1'
#
loop_
_entity.id
_entity.type
_entity.pdbx_description
1 polymer ?
#
loop_
_entity_poly.entity_id
_entity_poly.type
_entity_poly.pdbx_seq_one_letter_code
_entity_poly.pdbx_strand_id
1 'polypeptide(L)' 'ISTLLPRRRWTLAGQVVCLLLCACALDRVLAQIRYSVPEELEHGAFVGNIAEDLGLDVAKLSSRRFRIVSGA' A
#
# COMPACT_ATOMS: atom_id res chain seq x y z
N ILE A 1 4.46 -27.69 44.54
CA ILE A 1 3.26 -27.89 43.70
C ILE A 1 3.02 -26.59 42.93
N SER A 2 3.35 -26.60 41.63
CA SER A 2 2.96 -25.67 40.55
C SER A 2 2.96 -24.16 40.83
N THR A 3 4.14 -23.53 40.73
CA THR A 3 4.26 -22.12 40.33
C THR A 3 4.31 -22.03 38.80
N LEU A 4 3.78 -20.92 38.24
CA LEU A 4 3.88 -20.44 36.84
C LEU A 4 2.58 -20.52 36.01
N LEU A 5 1.74 -19.54 36.28
CA LEU A 5 0.60 -19.08 35.47
C LEU A 5 1.09 -18.58 34.09
N PRO A 6 0.57 -19.07 32.94
CA PRO A 6 1.01 -18.63 31.62
C PRO A 6 0.25 -17.36 31.22
N ARG A 7 0.68 -16.19 31.71
CA ARG A 7 0.05 -14.90 31.38
C ARG A 7 0.74 -14.11 30.24
N ARG A 8 1.77 -14.67 29.60
CA ARG A 8 2.64 -13.92 28.66
C ARG A 8 2.58 -14.40 27.20
N ARG A 9 1.44 -14.94 26.75
CA ARG A 9 1.25 -15.46 25.38
C ARG A 9 0.42 -14.53 24.48
N TRP A 10 -0.36 -13.64 25.09
CA TRP A 10 -1.30 -12.75 24.39
C TRP A 10 -0.60 -11.55 23.72
N THR A 11 0.48 -11.03 24.32
CA THR A 11 1.26 -9.92 23.75
C THR A 11 2.04 -10.32 22.50
N LEU A 12 2.60 -11.54 22.47
CA LEU A 12 3.36 -12.04 21.31
C LEU A 12 2.44 -12.32 20.13
N ALA A 13 1.27 -12.92 20.36
CA ALA A 13 0.28 -13.15 19.30
C ALA A 13 -0.20 -11.81 18.70
N GLY A 14 -0.50 -10.81 19.54
CA GLY A 14 -0.84 -9.46 19.07
C GLY A 14 0.28 -8.78 18.30
N GLN A 15 1.54 -8.91 18.75
CA GLN A 15 2.70 -8.39 18.03
C GLN A 15 2.90 -9.04 16.66
N VAL A 16 2.77 -10.37 16.56
CA VAL A 16 2.91 -11.08 15.29
C VAL A 16 1.81 -10.69 14.32
N VAL A 17 0.56 -10.56 14.79
CA VAL A 17 -0.56 -10.06 13.96
C VAL A 17 -0.29 -8.63 13.49
N CYS A 18 0.20 -7.75 14.37
CA CYS A 18 0.50 -6.36 14.02
C CYS A 18 1.64 -6.27 12.99
N LEU A 19 2.71 -7.06 13.16
CA LEU A 19 3.81 -7.16 12.21
C LEU A 19 3.36 -7.70 10.85
N LEU A 20 2.52 -8.75 10.84
CA LEU A 20 1.91 -9.28 9.61
C LEU A 20 1.08 -8.20 8.91
N LEU A 21 0.26 -7.45 9.65
CA LEU A 21 -0.56 -6.37 9.10
C LEU A 21 0.28 -5.25 8.49
N CYS A 22 1.35 -4.84 9.17
CA CYS A 22 2.32 -3.87 8.65
C CYS A 22 3.05 -4.39 7.40
N ALA A 23 3.51 -5.65 7.41
CA ALA A 23 4.18 -6.26 6.27
C ALA A 23 3.26 -6.33 5.05
N CYS A 24 2.01 -6.80 5.22
CA CYS A 24 1.01 -6.81 4.16
C CYS A 24 0.70 -5.40 3.63
N ALA A 25 0.67 -4.39 4.50
CA ALA A 25 0.45 -3.01 4.08
C ALA A 25 1.63 -2.45 3.27
N LEU A 26 2.87 -2.80 3.62
CA LEU A 26 4.07 -2.39 2.89
C LEU A 26 4.16 -3.08 1.51
N ASP A 27 3.78 -4.35 1.42
CA ASP A 27 3.77 -5.11 0.16
C ASP A 27 2.81 -4.46 -0.87
N ARG A 28 1.66 -3.97 -0.39
CA ARG A 28 0.69 -3.20 -1.21
C ARG A 28 1.25 -1.86 -1.71
N VAL A 29 2.16 -1.23 -0.96
CA VAL A 29 2.79 0.04 -1.34
C VAL A 29 3.88 -0.16 -2.41
N LEU A 30 4.43 -1.37 -2.52
CA LEU A 30 5.43 -1.76 -3.53
C LEU A 30 4.83 -2.16 -4.88
N ALA A 31 3.55 -1.87 -5.13
CA ALA A 31 2.90 -2.11 -6.42
C ALA A 31 3.52 -1.21 -7.52
N GLN A 32 4.57 -1.71 -8.19
CA GLN A 32 5.13 -1.06 -9.37
C GLN A 32 4.20 -1.30 -10.57
N ILE A 33 3.47 -0.27 -10.98
CA ILE A 33 2.63 -0.35 -12.19
C ILE A 33 3.49 -0.10 -13.43
N ARG A 34 3.39 -0.99 -14.42
CA ARG A 34 4.04 -0.86 -15.72
C ARG A 34 2.99 -0.60 -16.80
N TYR A 35 3.00 0.59 -17.37
CA TYR A 35 2.23 0.90 -18.58
C TYR A 35 3.16 0.81 -19.80
N SER A 36 2.70 0.13 -20.85
CA SER A 36 3.34 0.16 -22.16
C SER A 36 2.70 1.26 -22.99
N VAL A 37 3.48 2.28 -23.35
CA VAL A 37 3.00 3.42 -24.15
C VAL A 37 3.48 3.22 -25.60
N PRO A 38 2.58 3.21 -26.60
CA PRO A 38 2.99 3.26 -28.01
C PRO A 38 3.72 4.57 -28.32
N GLU A 39 4.83 4.51 -29.05
CA GLU A 39 5.63 5.69 -29.42
C GLU A 39 4.90 6.69 -30.34
N GLU A 40 3.81 6.27 -30.98
CA GLU A 40 2.98 7.09 -31.86
C GLU A 40 1.92 7.94 -31.13
N LEU A 41 1.87 7.88 -29.79
CA LEU A 41 0.93 8.71 -29.02
C LEU A 41 1.31 10.20 -29.11
N GLU A 42 0.33 11.03 -29.43
CA GLU A 42 0.47 12.48 -29.36
C GLU A 42 0.81 12.93 -27.92
N HIS A 43 1.58 14.02 -27.81
CA HIS A 43 1.93 14.58 -26.51
C HIS A 43 0.66 15.03 -25.77
N GLY A 44 0.45 14.50 -24.56
CA GLY A 44 -0.76 14.75 -23.78
C GLY A 44 -1.85 13.69 -23.95
N ALA A 45 -1.61 12.64 -24.73
CA ALA A 45 -2.53 11.51 -24.83
C ALA A 45 -2.68 10.77 -23.49
N PHE A 46 -3.90 10.31 -23.23
CA PHE A 46 -4.26 9.58 -22.02
C PHE A 46 -3.66 8.17 -22.02
N VAL A 47 -2.85 7.85 -21.01
CA VAL A 47 -2.18 6.55 -20.87
C VAL A 47 -2.99 5.55 -20.02
N GLY A 48 -3.62 6.02 -18.94
CA GLY A 48 -4.36 5.15 -18.02
C GLY A 48 -4.75 5.83 -16.71
N ASN A 49 -5.63 5.18 -15.94
CA ASN A 49 -6.16 5.69 -14.68
C ASN A 49 -5.49 5.01 -13.47
N ILE A 50 -4.35 5.55 -13.04
CA ILE A 50 -3.56 5.01 -11.92
C ILE A 50 -4.38 4.94 -10.61
N ALA A 51 -5.33 5.86 -10.40
CA ALA A 51 -6.14 5.87 -9.18
C ALA A 51 -7.06 4.64 -9.12
N GLU A 52 -7.67 4.27 -10.23
CA GLU A 52 -8.54 3.10 -10.32
C GLU A 52 -7.74 1.79 -10.23
N ASP A 53 -6.59 1.72 -10.91
CA ASP A 53 -5.72 0.53 -10.89
C ASP A 53 -5.18 0.22 -9.49
N LEU A 54 -4.95 1.24 -8.66
CA LEU A 54 -4.55 1.10 -7.27
C LEU A 54 -5.74 0.98 -6.30
N GLY A 55 -6.98 1.06 -6.79
CA GLY A 55 -8.19 1.07 -5.96
C GLY A 55 -8.27 2.29 -5.03
N LEU A 56 -7.63 3.40 -5.41
CA LEU A 56 -7.58 4.63 -4.64
C LEU A 56 -8.76 5.53 -5.01
N ASP A 57 -9.46 6.00 -3.97
CA ASP A 57 -10.53 6.98 -4.12
C ASP A 57 -9.94 8.40 -4.18
N VAL A 58 -10.09 9.06 -5.33
CA VAL A 58 -9.54 10.39 -5.60
C VAL A 58 -10.00 11.44 -4.58
N ALA A 59 -11.24 11.33 -4.07
CA ALA A 59 -11.76 12.22 -3.03
C ALA A 59 -11.01 12.03 -1.70
N LYS A 60 -10.66 10.78 -1.37
CA LYS A 60 -9.84 10.44 -0.20
C LYS A 60 -8.37 10.79 -0.38
N LEU A 61 -7.84 10.72 -1.59
CA LEU A 61 -6.48 11.16 -1.90
C LEU A 61 -6.34 12.68 -1.74
N SER A 62 -7.30 13.44 -2.25
CA SER A 62 -7.35 14.90 -2.14
C SER A 62 -7.41 15.35 -0.67
N SER A 63 -8.31 14.75 0.12
CA SER A 63 -8.43 15.07 1.56
C SER A 63 -7.17 14.72 2.37
N ARG A 64 -6.40 13.71 1.95
CA ARG A 64 -5.15 13.29 2.61
C ARG A 64 -3.91 14.01 2.09
N ARG A 65 -4.05 15.04 1.25
CA ARG A 65 -2.93 15.76 0.60
C ARG A 65 -1.95 14.83 -0.12
N PHE A 66 -2.48 13.79 -0.78
CA PHE A 66 -1.66 12.94 -1.62
C PHE A 66 -1.07 13.76 -2.78
N ARG A 67 0.24 13.67 -3.01
CA ARG A 67 0.95 14.43 -4.04
C ARG A 67 1.65 13.49 -5.01
N ILE A 68 1.44 13.71 -6.30
CA ILE A 68 2.17 13.02 -7.37
C ILE A 68 3.51 13.74 -7.55
N VAL A 69 4.61 12.98 -7.55
CA VAL A 69 5.96 13.48 -7.82
C VAL A 69 6.50 12.75 -9.04
N SER A 70 7.06 13.49 -9.99
CA SER A 70 7.79 12.90 -11.11
C SER A 70 9.18 12.49 -10.60
N GLY A 71 9.56 11.24 -10.83
CA GLY A 71 10.93 10.77 -10.60
C GLY A 71 11.86 11.31 -11.67
N ALA A 72 13.04 11.78 -11.27
CA ALA A 72 14.09 12.28 -12.16
C ALA A 72 14.76 11.16 -12.96
#